data_AF-A0A1R3J784-F1
#
_entry.id   AF-A0A1R3J784-F1
#
_cell.length_a   1.000
_cell.length_b   1.000
_cell.length_c   1.000
_cell.angle_alpha   90.00
_cell.angle_beta   90.00
_cell.angle_gamma   90.00
#
_symmetry.space_group_name_H-M   'P 1'
#
loop_
_entity.id
_entity.type
_entity.pdbx_description
1 polymer ?
#
loop_
_entity_poly.entity_id
_entity_poly.type
_entity_poly.pdbx_seq_one_letter_code
_entity_poly.pdbx_strand_id
1 'polypeptide(L)'
;MCSTKQKHRGSASGSASKESRSGSTATTTSSPDWIADSINGGSLKQVDLDKGTNGWASPPGDLFSLRSANYLTKRQKSPAGDYLLAPLGMDWLKSTSKLDNVLARPDNRVSNALKIAQSQGKSMKSFIFAVNIQVPGKDQYSAVFYFGTEDPIPPGSLLYRFINGDDAFRNQRFKIVNRIVKGPWLVQKAVGNYAACLLGKALTCNYHRGPNYLEIDVDIASSKIATAILHLALGYVTKVTIDMGFVVEAQTENELPEKLIGAVRVCQMEMSSATVIDEHTPLTQTAAARGMGCSKVNHHKSSSEEEDDNEK
;
A
#
# COMPACT_ATOMS: atom_id res chain seq x y z
N MET A 1 -37.12 -68.67 9.92
CA MET A 1 -38.27 -67.87 10.41
C MET A 1 -37.71 -66.63 11.10
N CYS A 2 -38.18 -65.46 10.68
CA CYS A 2 -37.67 -64.13 11.03
C CYS A 2 -38.03 -63.65 12.45
N SER A 3 -37.26 -62.70 12.98
CA SER A 3 -37.83 -61.55 13.71
C SER A 3 -36.89 -60.34 13.66
N THR A 4 -37.48 -59.18 13.37
CA THR A 4 -36.84 -57.91 13.01
C THR A 4 -37.03 -56.86 14.12
N LYS A 5 -36.12 -55.87 14.14
CA LYS A 5 -35.91 -54.83 15.18
C LYS A 5 -36.84 -53.60 15.11
N GLN A 6 -37.03 -53.00 16.29
CA GLN A 6 -37.06 -51.56 16.71
C GLN A 6 -37.84 -50.49 15.93
N LYS A 7 -38.62 -49.67 16.66
CA LYS A 7 -38.34 -48.23 16.95
C LYS A 7 -39.42 -47.59 17.84
N HIS A 8 -39.00 -46.93 18.93
CA HIS A 8 -39.81 -45.94 19.67
C HIS A 8 -39.40 -44.52 19.26
N ARG A 9 -40.38 -43.62 19.09
CA ARG A 9 -40.20 -42.18 18.90
C ARG A 9 -41.12 -41.47 19.90
N GLY A 10 -40.52 -40.70 20.81
CA GLY A 10 -41.22 -39.87 21.81
C GLY A 10 -41.12 -38.40 21.45
N SER A 11 -42.22 -37.71 21.73
CA SER A 11 -42.54 -36.30 21.47
C SER A 11 -42.01 -35.37 22.56
N ALA A 12 -41.84 -34.08 22.25
CA ALA A 12 -42.44 -32.92 22.93
C ALA A 12 -41.52 -31.69 22.98
N SER A 13 -42.17 -30.57 22.68
CA SER A 13 -41.74 -29.17 22.64
C SER A 13 -41.50 -28.54 24.01
N GLY A 14 -40.49 -27.68 24.11
CA GLY A 14 -40.31 -26.72 25.19
C GLY A 14 -39.79 -25.39 24.63
N SER A 15 -40.50 -24.31 24.94
CA SER A 15 -40.33 -22.95 24.42
C SER A 15 -39.02 -22.28 24.85
N ALA A 16 -38.32 -21.63 23.92
CA ALA A 16 -37.26 -20.67 24.22
C ALA A 16 -37.65 -19.29 23.69
N SER A 17 -37.67 -18.34 24.63
CA SER A 17 -37.90 -16.91 24.48
C SER A 17 -37.00 -16.26 23.43
N LYS A 18 -37.60 -15.56 22.47
CA LYS A 18 -36.93 -14.63 21.56
C LYS A 18 -36.71 -13.30 22.27
N GLU A 19 -35.49 -13.06 22.73
CA GLU A 19 -35.03 -11.70 23.00
C GLU A 19 -34.46 -11.10 21.72
N SER A 20 -35.18 -10.11 21.20
CA SER A 20 -34.76 -9.21 20.13
C SER A 20 -33.64 -8.31 20.64
N ARG A 21 -32.39 -8.64 20.31
CA ARG A 21 -31.27 -7.70 20.44
C ARG A 21 -31.30 -6.70 19.29
N SER A 22 -31.87 -5.55 19.62
CA SER A 22 -31.68 -4.23 19.01
C SER A 22 -30.29 -4.06 18.38
N GLY A 23 -30.27 -3.53 17.17
CA GLY A 23 -29.08 -3.33 16.35
C GLY A 23 -27.98 -2.56 17.08
N SER A 24 -26.78 -3.10 17.03
CA SER A 24 -25.56 -2.36 17.33
C SER A 24 -25.36 -1.33 16.23
N THR A 25 -25.58 -0.06 16.59
CA THR A 25 -25.12 1.09 15.83
C THR A 25 -23.63 0.91 15.56
N ALA A 26 -23.27 0.70 14.30
CA ALA A 26 -21.90 0.77 13.87
C ALA A 26 -21.41 2.20 14.16
N THR A 27 -20.57 2.35 15.17
CA THR A 27 -19.80 3.57 15.35
C THR A 27 -18.90 3.67 14.13
N THR A 28 -19.33 4.44 13.13
CA THR A 28 -18.47 4.89 12.03
C THR A 28 -17.41 5.80 12.64
N THR A 29 -16.33 5.21 13.14
CA THR A 29 -15.08 5.92 13.37
C THR A 29 -14.67 6.46 12.01
N SER A 30 -14.88 7.75 11.77
CA SER A 30 -14.34 8.42 10.60
C SER A 30 -12.83 8.20 10.62
N SER A 31 -12.28 7.55 9.59
CA SER A 31 -10.84 7.40 9.45
C SER A 31 -10.16 8.77 9.64
N PRO A 32 -9.00 8.85 10.31
CA PRO A 32 -8.25 10.09 10.45
C PRO A 32 -8.11 10.80 9.09
N ASP A 33 -8.22 12.13 9.11
CA ASP A 33 -8.26 12.97 7.90
C ASP A 33 -7.12 12.62 6.92
N TRP A 34 -5.91 12.42 7.42
CA TRP A 34 -4.74 12.13 6.58
C TRP A 34 -4.78 10.77 5.87
N ILE A 35 -5.45 9.76 6.45
CA ILE A 35 -5.64 8.45 5.81
C ILE A 35 -6.57 8.62 4.62
N ALA A 36 -7.67 9.38 4.80
CA ALA A 36 -8.58 9.68 3.70
C ALA A 36 -7.88 10.50 2.61
N ASP A 37 -7.10 11.51 2.98
CA ASP A 37 -6.30 12.30 2.03
C ASP A 37 -5.29 11.43 1.27
N SER A 38 -4.65 10.49 1.96
CA SER A 38 -3.76 9.51 1.34
C SER A 38 -4.52 8.61 0.35
N ILE A 39 -5.68 8.07 0.71
CA ILE A 39 -6.43 7.19 -0.20
C ILE A 39 -6.89 7.95 -1.45
N ASN A 40 -7.32 9.19 -1.30
CA ASN A 40 -7.91 9.99 -2.39
C ASN A 40 -6.88 10.73 -3.25
N GLY A 41 -5.66 10.96 -2.75
CA GLY A 41 -4.63 11.71 -3.46
C GLY A 41 -3.77 10.89 -4.45
N GLY A 42 -3.99 9.57 -4.55
CA GLY A 42 -3.16 8.65 -5.34
C GLY A 42 -3.25 8.79 -6.85
N SER A 43 -2.14 8.49 -7.54
CA SER A 43 -2.13 8.46 -9.01
C SER A 43 -3.01 7.35 -9.56
N LEU A 44 -3.02 6.20 -8.87
CA LEU A 44 -3.96 5.12 -9.12
C LEU A 44 -5.15 5.27 -8.17
N LYS A 45 -6.36 5.37 -8.72
CA LYS A 45 -7.56 5.64 -7.93
C LYS A 45 -8.02 4.39 -7.18
N GLN A 46 -8.61 4.58 -5.99
CA GLN A 46 -9.34 3.51 -5.33
C GLN A 46 -10.61 3.18 -6.14
N VAL A 47 -10.88 1.91 -6.37
CA VAL A 47 -12.02 1.43 -7.16
C VAL A 47 -12.78 0.31 -6.42
N ASP A 48 -13.96 -0.01 -6.93
CA ASP A 48 -14.76 -1.15 -6.45
C ASP A 48 -13.95 -2.45 -6.55
N LEU A 49 -14.03 -3.29 -5.51
CA LEU A 49 -13.22 -4.50 -5.38
C LEU A 49 -13.45 -5.50 -6.53
N ASP A 50 -14.68 -5.65 -7.00
CA ASP A 50 -15.09 -6.72 -7.91
C ASP A 50 -15.30 -6.22 -9.34
N LYS A 51 -15.71 -4.95 -9.49
CA LYS A 51 -16.07 -4.33 -10.78
C LYS A 51 -15.09 -3.24 -11.22
N GLY A 52 -14.19 -2.81 -10.34
CA GLY A 52 -13.24 -1.75 -10.63
C GLY A 52 -12.21 -2.11 -11.70
N THR A 53 -11.78 -1.11 -12.47
CA THR A 53 -10.74 -1.21 -13.50
C THR A 53 -9.85 0.02 -13.45
N ASN A 54 -8.61 -0.11 -13.94
CA ASN A 54 -7.60 0.95 -13.95
C ASN A 54 -7.45 1.66 -12.58
N GLY A 55 -7.32 0.86 -11.53
CA GLY A 55 -7.36 1.33 -10.15
C GLY A 55 -6.82 0.29 -9.17
N TRP A 56 -6.84 0.64 -7.90
CA TRP A 56 -6.53 -0.28 -6.81
C TRP A 56 -7.71 -0.47 -5.86
N ALA A 57 -7.73 -1.58 -5.14
CA ALA A 57 -8.72 -1.83 -4.08
C ALA A 57 -8.06 -2.54 -2.89
N SER A 58 -8.74 -2.58 -1.75
CA SER A 58 -8.32 -3.37 -0.59
C SER A 58 -9.08 -4.71 -0.60
N PRO A 59 -8.44 -5.84 -0.97
CA PRO A 59 -9.09 -7.14 -0.89
C PRO A 59 -9.33 -7.55 0.58
N PRO A 60 -10.22 -8.50 0.87
CA PRO A 60 -10.26 -9.17 2.17
C PRO A 60 -9.00 -10.03 2.40
N GLY A 61 -8.42 -9.96 3.60
CA GLY A 61 -7.22 -10.73 3.92
C GLY A 61 -7.42 -12.25 3.94
N ASP A 62 -8.65 -12.72 4.17
CA ASP A 62 -9.01 -14.14 4.12
C ASP A 62 -8.84 -14.79 2.74
N LEU A 63 -8.69 -13.97 1.68
CA LEU A 63 -8.36 -14.45 0.34
C LEU A 63 -6.92 -14.97 0.22
N PHE A 64 -6.07 -14.69 1.21
CA PHE A 64 -4.69 -15.16 1.28
C PHE A 64 -4.55 -16.32 2.28
N SER A 65 -3.84 -17.37 1.87
CA SER A 65 -3.56 -18.52 2.72
C SER A 65 -2.12 -18.47 3.25
N LEU A 66 -1.97 -18.22 4.56
CA LEU A 66 -0.68 -18.05 5.25
C LEU A 66 -0.41 -19.17 6.26
N ARG A 67 0.82 -19.23 6.78
CA ARG A 67 1.21 -20.25 7.78
C ARG A 67 0.35 -20.13 9.05
N SER A 68 -0.39 -21.18 9.37
CA SER A 68 -1.20 -21.24 10.60
C SER A 68 -0.33 -21.46 11.84
N ALA A 69 -0.92 -21.39 13.04
CA ALA A 69 -0.25 -21.62 14.33
C ALA A 69 0.55 -22.94 14.37
N ASN A 70 0.07 -24.00 13.70
CA ASN A 70 0.71 -25.32 13.69
C ASN A 70 1.50 -25.58 12.41
N TYR A 71 1.89 -24.56 11.63
CA TYR A 71 2.51 -24.77 10.32
C TYR A 71 3.84 -25.52 10.38
N LEU A 72 4.70 -25.25 11.38
CA LEU A 72 6.03 -25.88 11.44
C LEU A 72 5.94 -27.39 11.66
N THR A 73 4.88 -27.87 12.32
CA THR A 73 4.65 -29.30 12.59
C THR A 73 3.72 -29.95 11.57
N LYS A 74 2.63 -29.28 11.19
CA LYS A 74 1.56 -29.85 10.34
C LYS A 74 1.57 -29.34 8.89
N ARG A 75 2.41 -28.37 8.55
CA ARG A 75 2.44 -27.69 7.24
C ARG A 75 1.09 -27.10 6.81
N GLN A 76 0.21 -26.80 7.78
CA GLN A 76 -1.13 -26.30 7.54
C GLN A 76 -1.14 -24.78 7.37
N LYS A 77 -1.79 -24.31 6.32
CA LYS A 77 -2.09 -22.89 6.11
C LYS A 77 -3.56 -22.60 6.44
N SER A 78 -3.86 -21.35 6.79
CA SER A 78 -5.21 -20.85 7.06
C SER A 78 -5.42 -19.50 6.38
N PRO A 79 -6.67 -19.05 6.19
CA PRO A 79 -6.96 -17.65 5.85
C PRO A 79 -6.19 -16.68 6.77
N ALA A 80 -5.69 -15.58 6.21
CA ALA A 80 -4.80 -14.66 6.92
C ALA A 80 -5.53 -13.76 7.93
N GLY A 81 -6.84 -13.51 7.76
CA GLY A 81 -7.58 -12.53 8.55
C GLY A 81 -7.13 -11.08 8.30
N ASP A 82 -7.31 -10.25 9.32
CA ASP A 82 -7.03 -8.81 9.25
C ASP A 82 -5.55 -8.47 9.02
N TYR A 83 -5.34 -7.31 8.41
CA TYR A 83 -4.01 -6.74 8.19
C TYR A 83 -3.42 -6.15 9.46
N LEU A 84 -2.09 -6.12 9.54
CA LEU A 84 -1.39 -5.37 10.57
C LEU A 84 -1.50 -3.85 10.35
N LEU A 85 -1.53 -3.43 9.08
CA LEU A 85 -1.58 -2.03 8.66
C LEU A 85 -2.70 -1.81 7.63
N ALA A 86 -3.37 -0.67 7.73
CA ALA A 86 -4.40 -0.25 6.80
C ALA A 86 -3.78 0.17 5.45
N PRO A 87 -4.31 -0.25 4.30
CA PRO A 87 -3.88 0.28 3.00
C PRO A 87 -4.19 1.77 2.87
N LEU A 88 -3.18 2.55 2.49
CA LEU A 88 -3.27 4.00 2.34
C LEU A 88 -3.33 4.44 0.88
N GLY A 89 -3.01 3.55 -0.05
CA GLY A 89 -2.99 3.87 -1.47
C GLY A 89 -1.95 3.07 -2.25
N MET A 90 -2.03 3.21 -3.56
CA MET A 90 -1.01 2.78 -4.48
C MET A 90 -0.71 3.91 -5.46
N ASP A 91 0.56 4.18 -5.70
CA ASP A 91 0.98 5.05 -6.79
C ASP A 91 1.61 4.22 -7.91
N TRP A 92 1.22 4.54 -9.13
CA TRP A 92 1.91 4.16 -10.35
C TRP A 92 2.62 5.40 -10.89
N LEU A 93 3.96 5.38 -10.82
CA LEU A 93 4.81 6.52 -11.14
C LEU A 93 5.71 6.18 -12.32
N LYS A 94 6.08 7.20 -13.08
CA LYS A 94 7.00 7.14 -14.21
C LYS A 94 8.07 8.22 -14.06
N SER A 95 9.32 7.90 -14.32
CA SER A 95 10.45 8.82 -14.23
C SER A 95 11.55 8.47 -15.24
N THR A 96 12.47 9.41 -15.42
CA THR A 96 13.66 9.25 -16.28
C THR A 96 14.70 8.32 -15.68
N SER A 97 14.84 8.33 -14.35
CA SER A 97 15.70 7.41 -13.61
C SER A 97 14.92 6.68 -12.52
N LYS A 98 15.58 5.71 -11.88
CA LYS A 98 15.02 4.90 -10.82
C LYS A 98 14.68 5.78 -9.61
N LEU A 99 13.45 5.69 -9.11
CA LEU A 99 13.05 6.39 -7.88
C LEU A 99 13.38 5.51 -6.68
N ASP A 100 14.29 5.98 -5.84
CA ASP A 100 14.58 5.40 -4.53
C ASP A 100 13.97 6.28 -3.43
N ASN A 101 13.59 5.66 -2.31
CA ASN A 101 13.09 6.34 -1.11
C ASN A 101 12.00 7.39 -1.38
N VAL A 102 10.93 6.97 -2.06
CA VAL A 102 9.82 7.80 -2.53
C VAL A 102 9.14 8.56 -1.38
N LEU A 103 9.01 7.97 -0.19
CA LEU A 103 8.41 8.62 0.99
C LEU A 103 9.20 9.83 1.49
N ALA A 104 10.52 9.85 1.29
CA ALA A 104 11.37 10.97 1.70
C ALA A 104 11.26 12.19 0.78
N ARG A 105 10.68 12.02 -0.42
CA ARG A 105 10.57 13.11 -1.38
C ARG A 105 9.66 14.23 -0.84
N PRO A 106 9.98 15.51 -1.10
CA PRO A 106 9.17 16.64 -0.67
C PRO A 106 7.76 16.65 -1.28
N ASP A 107 7.57 16.06 -2.45
CA ASP A 107 6.30 15.98 -3.17
C ASP A 107 5.52 14.69 -2.86
N ASN A 108 6.02 13.82 -1.97
CA ASN A 108 5.29 12.61 -1.63
C ASN A 108 4.01 12.93 -0.85
N ARG A 109 2.87 12.67 -1.48
CA ARG A 109 1.54 12.93 -0.93
C ARG A 109 1.24 12.22 0.40
N VAL A 110 1.69 10.98 0.60
CA VAL A 110 1.34 10.18 1.79
C VAL A 110 2.13 10.70 2.99
N SER A 111 3.42 10.92 2.82
CA SER A 111 4.25 11.51 3.87
C SER A 111 3.83 12.95 4.17
N ASN A 112 3.41 13.73 3.17
CA ASN A 112 2.90 15.08 3.37
C ASN A 112 1.55 15.11 4.09
N ALA A 113 0.60 14.23 3.74
CA ALA A 113 -0.67 14.12 4.46
C ALA A 113 -0.44 13.86 5.96
N LEU A 114 0.45 12.92 6.28
CA LEU A 114 0.80 12.64 7.68
C LEU A 114 1.52 13.82 8.35
N LYS A 115 2.47 14.47 7.68
CA LYS A 115 3.16 15.68 8.20
C LYS A 115 2.17 16.81 8.51
N ILE A 116 1.15 17.01 7.67
CA ILE A 116 0.10 18.02 7.89
C ILE A 116 -0.74 17.67 9.12
N ALA A 117 -1.13 16.41 9.29
CA ALA A 117 -1.84 16.00 10.51
C ALA A 117 -0.98 16.20 11.76
N GLN A 118 0.31 15.86 11.69
CA GLN A 118 1.25 16.01 12.80
C GLN A 118 1.53 17.46 13.17
N SER A 119 1.59 18.37 12.20
CA SER A 119 1.72 19.81 12.48
C SER A 119 0.52 20.39 13.21
N GLN A 120 -0.63 19.71 13.14
CA GLN A 120 -1.86 20.02 13.89
C GLN A 120 -1.94 19.24 15.23
N GLY A 121 -0.89 18.51 15.62
CA GLY A 121 -0.87 17.69 16.83
C GLY A 121 -1.68 16.39 16.74
N LYS A 122 -2.12 15.99 15.54
CA LYS A 122 -2.84 14.73 15.28
C LYS A 122 -1.88 13.65 14.79
N SER A 123 -2.25 12.37 14.92
CA SER A 123 -1.55 11.24 14.26
C SER A 123 -0.03 11.18 14.56
N MET A 124 0.35 11.57 15.79
CA MET A 124 1.75 11.66 16.22
C MET A 124 2.43 10.30 16.39
N LYS A 125 1.63 9.24 16.54
CA LYS A 125 2.11 7.86 16.72
C LYS A 125 2.09 7.06 15.42
N SER A 126 1.60 7.67 14.34
CA SER A 126 1.33 6.97 13.11
C SER A 126 2.62 6.55 12.41
N PHE A 127 2.54 5.41 11.73
CA PHE A 127 3.67 4.81 11.04
C PHE A 127 3.26 4.42 9.63
N ILE A 128 4.14 4.68 8.65
CA ILE A 128 3.94 4.29 7.25
C ILE A 128 4.91 3.16 6.88
N PHE A 129 4.39 2.12 6.27
CA PHE A 129 5.18 1.07 5.61
C PHE A 129 4.93 1.15 4.11
N ALA A 130 6.00 1.31 3.32
CA ALA A 130 5.91 1.36 1.87
C ALA A 130 6.72 0.24 1.21
N VAL A 131 6.20 -0.28 0.11
CA VAL A 131 6.94 -1.14 -0.80
C VAL A 131 6.94 -0.48 -2.16
N ASN A 132 8.11 -0.16 -2.69
CA ASN A 132 8.27 0.39 -4.03
C ASN A 132 8.83 -0.71 -4.94
N ILE A 133 7.98 -1.27 -5.80
CA ILE A 133 8.43 -2.22 -6.82
C ILE A 133 8.95 -1.42 -8.01
N GLN A 134 10.26 -1.48 -8.21
CA GLN A 134 10.97 -0.73 -9.23
C GLN A 134 11.01 -1.55 -10.50
N VAL A 135 10.32 -1.06 -11.52
CA VAL A 135 10.04 -1.76 -12.77
C VAL A 135 11.01 -1.27 -13.85
N PRO A 136 11.93 -2.13 -14.33
CA PRO A 136 12.83 -1.75 -15.40
C PRO A 136 12.08 -1.61 -16.73
N GLY A 137 12.51 -0.65 -17.54
CA GLY A 137 11.97 -0.41 -18.87
C GLY A 137 12.79 0.63 -19.63
N LYS A 138 12.29 1.05 -20.79
CA LYS A 138 12.83 2.23 -21.51
C LYS A 138 12.72 3.48 -20.63
N ASP A 139 11.56 3.63 -20.02
CA ASP A 139 11.33 4.55 -18.91
C ASP A 139 11.32 3.74 -17.61
N GLN A 140 11.65 4.39 -16.49
CA GLN A 140 11.59 3.75 -15.18
C GLN A 140 10.19 3.93 -14.59
N TYR A 141 9.64 2.86 -14.04
CA TYR A 141 8.36 2.91 -13.34
C TYR A 141 8.49 2.46 -11.89
N SER A 142 7.60 2.96 -11.05
CA SER A 142 7.53 2.60 -9.63
C SER A 142 6.08 2.30 -9.27
N ALA A 143 5.84 1.07 -8.83
CA ALA A 143 4.58 0.65 -8.23
C ALA A 143 4.75 0.72 -6.71
N VAL A 144 4.27 1.82 -6.11
CA VAL A 144 4.48 2.10 -4.69
C VAL A 144 3.22 1.78 -3.91
N PHE A 145 3.31 0.84 -2.98
CA PHE A 145 2.21 0.39 -2.12
C PHE A 145 2.39 0.98 -0.74
N TYR A 146 1.40 1.72 -0.26
CA TYR A 146 1.44 2.39 1.04
C TYR A 146 0.49 1.73 2.03
N PHE A 147 0.99 1.48 3.24
CA PHE A 147 0.23 0.96 4.37
C PHE A 147 0.55 1.78 5.61
N GLY A 148 -0.37 1.88 6.57
CA GLY A 148 -0.08 2.57 7.81
C GLY A 148 -1.04 2.27 8.96
N THR A 149 -0.73 2.88 10.09
CA THR A 149 -1.45 2.71 11.36
C THR A 149 -1.42 4.03 12.12
N GLU A 150 -2.43 4.28 12.95
CA GLU A 150 -2.41 5.33 13.98
C GLU A 150 -1.77 4.87 15.28
N ASP A 151 -1.83 3.57 15.54
CA ASP A 151 -1.31 2.98 16.76
C ASP A 151 0.17 2.61 16.61
N PRO A 152 0.96 2.75 17.68
CA PRO A 152 2.34 2.28 17.69
C PRO A 152 2.43 0.80 17.32
N ILE A 153 3.42 0.44 16.52
CA ILE A 153 3.74 -0.97 16.25
C ILE A 153 4.13 -1.63 17.58
N PRO A 154 3.47 -2.72 18.02
CA PRO A 154 3.72 -3.34 19.32
C PRO A 154 5.19 -3.76 19.47
N PRO A 155 5.92 -3.26 20.49
CA PRO A 155 7.30 -3.66 20.73
C PRO A 155 7.47 -5.18 20.85
N GLY A 156 8.53 -5.71 20.24
CA GLY A 156 8.82 -7.15 20.24
C GLY A 156 8.02 -7.99 19.24
N SER A 157 6.93 -7.45 18.65
CA SER A 157 6.22 -8.13 17.56
C SER A 157 7.13 -8.41 16.36
N LEU A 158 6.77 -9.38 15.52
CA LEU A 158 7.56 -9.72 14.34
C LEU A 158 7.72 -8.52 13.39
N LEU A 159 6.66 -7.72 13.18
CA LEU A 159 6.71 -6.51 12.37
C LEU A 159 7.61 -5.44 13.03
N TYR A 160 7.53 -5.24 14.35
CA TYR A 160 8.43 -4.32 15.06
C TYR A 160 9.90 -4.70 14.89
N ARG A 161 10.24 -5.99 15.05
CA ARG A 161 11.60 -6.50 14.84
C ARG A 161 12.03 -6.36 13.40
N PHE A 162 11.14 -6.57 12.43
CA PHE A 162 11.43 -6.35 11.02
C PHE A 162 11.72 -4.87 10.70
N ILE A 163 10.92 -3.96 11.26
CA ILE A 163 11.10 -2.50 11.06
C ILE A 163 12.42 -2.02 11.65
N ASN A 164 12.76 -2.48 12.86
CA ASN A 164 13.91 -1.97 13.62
C ASN A 164 15.15 -2.88 13.57
N GLY A 165 15.10 -3.99 12.84
CA GLY A 165 16.19 -4.95 12.69
C GLY A 165 17.23 -4.54 11.65
N ASP A 166 18.10 -5.46 11.27
CA ASP A 166 19.09 -5.28 10.22
C ASP A 166 18.60 -5.84 8.86
N ASP A 167 19.34 -5.54 7.80
CA ASP A 167 18.98 -5.98 6.44
C ASP A 167 19.15 -7.49 6.27
N ALA A 168 20.03 -8.15 7.04
CA ALA A 168 20.17 -9.60 7.01
C ALA A 168 18.87 -10.27 7.48
N PHE A 169 18.28 -9.77 8.57
CA PHE A 169 16.97 -10.20 9.05
C PHE A 169 15.88 -9.87 8.04
N ARG A 170 15.82 -8.64 7.51
CA ARG A 170 14.79 -8.25 6.54
C ARG A 170 14.84 -9.09 5.27
N ASN A 171 16.03 -9.31 4.72
CA ASN A 171 16.24 -10.12 3.52
C ASN A 171 15.80 -11.57 3.69
N GLN A 172 16.00 -12.14 4.89
CA GLN A 172 15.56 -13.50 5.15
C GLN A 172 14.04 -13.65 5.30
N ARG A 173 13.30 -12.56 5.50
CA ARG A 173 11.93 -12.57 6.01
C ARG A 173 10.92 -11.88 5.10
N PHE A 174 11.33 -10.89 4.30
CA PHE A 174 10.41 -10.13 3.48
C PHE A 174 9.82 -11.00 2.35
N LYS A 175 8.50 -11.19 2.38
CA LYS A 175 7.77 -12.10 1.51
C LYS A 175 6.60 -11.40 0.83
N ILE A 176 6.41 -11.68 -0.45
CA ILE A 176 5.19 -11.35 -1.18
C ILE A 176 4.33 -12.60 -1.34
N VAL A 177 3.02 -12.42 -1.28
CA VAL A 177 2.01 -13.42 -1.65
C VAL A 177 1.07 -12.82 -2.69
N ASN A 178 0.93 -13.51 -3.81
CA ASN A 178 0.17 -13.05 -4.97
C ASN A 178 -1.00 -14.00 -5.24
N ARG A 179 -2.15 -13.44 -5.61
CA ARG A 179 -3.30 -14.18 -6.11
C ARG A 179 -3.81 -13.53 -7.39
N ILE A 180 -3.78 -14.28 -8.49
CA ILE A 180 -4.37 -13.81 -9.75
C ILE A 180 -5.89 -13.98 -9.67
N VAL A 181 -6.60 -12.87 -9.72
CA VAL A 181 -8.07 -12.80 -9.66
C VAL A 181 -8.66 -12.94 -11.06
N LYS A 182 -8.04 -12.25 -12.02
CA LYS A 182 -8.44 -12.24 -13.43
C LYS A 182 -7.18 -12.15 -14.29
N GLY A 183 -7.16 -12.85 -15.42
CA GLY A 183 -6.06 -12.76 -16.38
C GLY A 183 -6.00 -13.98 -17.31
N PRO A 184 -5.25 -13.91 -18.41
CA PRO A 184 -5.03 -15.06 -19.27
C PRO A 184 -4.37 -16.22 -18.51
N TRP A 185 -4.70 -17.47 -18.86
CA TRP A 185 -4.16 -18.66 -18.22
C TRP A 185 -2.62 -18.67 -18.16
N LEU A 186 -1.96 -18.16 -19.20
CA LEU A 186 -0.49 -18.06 -19.23
C LEU A 186 0.06 -17.18 -18.09
N VAL A 187 -0.58 -16.04 -17.83
CA VAL A 187 -0.20 -15.14 -16.72
C VAL A 187 -0.53 -15.79 -15.39
N GLN A 188 -1.70 -16.44 -15.27
CA GLN A 188 -2.08 -17.18 -14.07
C GLN A 188 -1.06 -18.25 -13.70
N LYS A 189 -0.59 -19.03 -14.69
CA LYS A 189 0.41 -20.07 -14.47
C LYS A 189 1.77 -19.48 -14.11
N ALA A 190 2.22 -18.46 -14.82
CA ALA A 190 3.51 -17.83 -14.56
C ALA A 190 3.56 -17.18 -13.18
N VAL A 191 2.60 -16.32 -12.83
CA VAL A 191 2.56 -15.68 -11.51
C VAL A 191 2.18 -16.68 -10.42
N GLY A 192 1.32 -17.67 -10.72
CA GLY A 192 0.91 -18.71 -9.78
C GLY A 192 2.05 -19.62 -9.34
N ASN A 193 3.01 -19.94 -10.23
CA ASN A 193 4.24 -20.65 -9.84
C ASN A 193 5.08 -19.88 -8.81
N TYR A 194 4.87 -18.56 -8.71
CA TYR A 194 5.50 -17.66 -7.75
C TYR A 194 4.46 -16.96 -6.87
N ALA A 195 3.35 -17.65 -6.56
CA ALA A 195 2.27 -17.14 -5.72
C ALA A 195 2.73 -16.78 -4.30
N ALA A 196 3.88 -17.28 -3.86
CA ALA A 196 4.58 -16.79 -2.68
C ALA A 196 6.09 -16.75 -2.96
N CYS A 197 6.75 -15.64 -2.67
CA CYS A 197 8.18 -15.46 -2.91
C CYS A 197 8.83 -14.67 -1.78
N LEU A 198 9.97 -15.14 -1.27
CA LEU A 198 10.82 -14.38 -0.35
C LEU A 198 11.60 -13.33 -1.15
N LEU A 199 10.99 -12.16 -1.34
CA LEU A 199 11.57 -11.04 -2.11
C LEU A 199 12.97 -10.69 -1.62
N GLY A 200 13.15 -10.61 -0.30
CA GLY A 200 14.44 -10.26 0.29
C GLY A 200 15.58 -11.25 0.00
N LYS A 201 15.27 -12.47 -0.45
CA LYS A 201 16.26 -13.46 -0.93
C LYS A 201 16.37 -13.50 -2.45
N ALA A 202 15.27 -13.26 -3.14
CA ALA A 202 15.17 -13.42 -4.59
C ALA A 202 15.60 -12.17 -5.37
N LEU A 203 15.54 -10.99 -4.75
CA LEU A 203 15.80 -9.69 -5.35
C LEU A 203 16.67 -8.83 -4.44
N THR A 204 17.32 -7.84 -5.03
CA THR A 204 17.95 -6.76 -4.27
C THR A 204 16.85 -5.89 -3.67
N CYS A 205 16.85 -5.77 -2.34
CA CYS A 205 15.96 -4.89 -1.59
C CYS A 205 16.80 -3.82 -0.87
N ASN A 206 16.50 -2.55 -1.10
CA ASN A 206 17.08 -1.44 -0.34
C ASN A 206 16.06 -0.95 0.69
N TYR A 207 16.51 -0.76 1.94
CA TYR A 207 15.62 -0.43 3.05
C TYR A 207 15.88 1.00 3.53
N HIS A 208 14.83 1.82 3.53
CA HIS A 208 14.90 3.23 3.92
C HIS A 208 14.07 3.46 5.18
N ARG A 209 14.76 3.64 6.33
CA ARG A 209 14.12 3.87 7.62
C ARG A 209 14.18 5.36 7.98
N GLY A 210 13.02 6.02 7.98
CA GLY A 210 12.87 7.38 8.54
C GLY A 210 12.49 7.36 10.02
N PRO A 211 11.98 8.47 10.60
CA PRO A 211 11.44 8.47 11.97
C PRO A 211 10.14 7.67 12.08
N ASN A 212 9.17 7.95 11.20
CA ASN A 212 7.80 7.42 11.21
C ASN A 212 7.48 6.55 9.98
N TYR A 213 8.49 6.08 9.25
CA TYR A 213 8.27 5.14 8.14
C TYR A 213 9.40 4.14 7.92
N LEU A 214 9.06 3.05 7.24
CA LEU A 214 10.00 2.17 6.55
C LEU A 214 9.54 2.02 5.10
N GLU A 215 10.45 2.24 4.15
CA GLU A 215 10.25 1.93 2.73
C GLU A 215 11.20 0.82 2.29
N ILE A 216 10.70 -0.05 1.39
CA ILE A 216 11.48 -1.11 0.76
C ILE A 216 11.45 -0.90 -0.75
N ASP A 217 12.58 -0.55 -1.32
CA ASP A 217 12.80 -0.49 -2.76
C ASP A 217 13.17 -1.89 -3.25
N VAL A 218 12.30 -2.48 -4.07
CA VAL A 218 12.44 -3.84 -4.61
C VAL A 218 12.86 -3.73 -6.07
N ASP A 219 14.13 -4.03 -6.34
CA ASP A 219 14.70 -3.95 -7.68
C ASP A 219 14.39 -5.21 -8.49
N ILE A 220 13.43 -5.12 -9.42
CA ILE A 220 13.08 -6.26 -10.28
C ILE A 220 14.20 -6.59 -11.27
N ALA A 221 14.99 -5.60 -11.68
CA ALA A 221 16.06 -5.78 -12.65
C ALA A 221 17.20 -6.68 -12.12
N SER A 222 17.28 -6.85 -10.79
CA SER A 222 18.27 -7.73 -10.15
C SER A 222 18.05 -9.22 -10.43
N SER A 223 16.91 -9.61 -11.03
CA SER A 223 16.61 -11.00 -11.39
C SER A 223 16.02 -11.12 -12.79
N LYS A 224 16.67 -11.93 -13.63
CA LYS A 224 16.18 -12.27 -14.98
C LYS A 224 14.81 -12.96 -14.94
N ILE A 225 14.58 -13.80 -13.93
CA ILE A 225 13.30 -14.51 -13.77
C ILE A 225 12.20 -13.51 -13.40
N ALA A 226 12.46 -12.62 -12.43
CA ALA A 226 11.48 -11.62 -12.02
C ALA A 226 11.17 -10.64 -13.17
N THR A 227 12.19 -10.16 -13.88
CA THR A 227 12.02 -9.34 -15.08
C THR A 227 11.15 -10.04 -16.13
N ALA A 228 11.37 -11.33 -16.40
CA ALA A 228 10.57 -12.09 -17.37
C ALA A 228 9.10 -12.24 -16.94
N ILE A 229 8.84 -12.55 -15.66
CA ILE A 229 7.49 -12.65 -15.12
C ILE A 229 6.78 -11.30 -15.15
N LEU A 230 7.47 -10.23 -14.77
CA LEU A 230 6.92 -8.88 -14.79
C LEU A 230 6.59 -8.45 -16.21
N HIS A 231 7.50 -8.59 -17.19
CA HIS A 231 7.21 -8.25 -18.58
C HIS A 231 6.03 -9.04 -19.14
N LEU A 232 5.90 -10.32 -18.78
CA LEU A 232 4.73 -11.11 -19.13
C LEU A 232 3.45 -10.51 -18.53
N ALA A 233 3.45 -10.19 -17.23
CA ALA A 233 2.29 -9.59 -16.58
C ALA A 233 1.95 -8.22 -17.18
N LEU A 234 2.96 -7.38 -17.45
CA LEU A 234 2.81 -6.07 -18.07
C LEU A 234 2.24 -6.15 -19.49
N GLY A 235 2.64 -7.15 -20.28
CA GLY A 235 2.07 -7.40 -21.60
C GLY A 235 0.56 -7.70 -21.59
N TYR A 236 0.01 -8.04 -20.42
CA TYR A 236 -1.42 -8.29 -20.21
C TYR A 236 -2.02 -7.41 -19.11
N VAL A 237 -1.36 -6.31 -18.71
CA VAL A 237 -1.73 -5.55 -17.51
C VAL A 237 -3.18 -5.05 -17.54
N THR A 238 -3.68 -4.64 -18.69
CA THR A 238 -5.07 -4.20 -18.91
C THR A 238 -6.11 -5.32 -18.87
N LYS A 239 -5.67 -6.58 -18.75
CA LYS A 239 -6.53 -7.78 -18.63
C LYS A 239 -6.31 -8.52 -17.32
N VAL A 240 -5.37 -8.08 -16.48
CA VAL A 240 -4.98 -8.75 -15.24
C VAL A 240 -5.56 -8.01 -14.04
N THR A 241 -6.13 -8.76 -13.10
CA THR A 241 -6.35 -8.32 -11.72
C THR A 241 -5.53 -9.20 -10.82
N ILE A 242 -4.70 -8.60 -9.97
CA ILE A 242 -3.81 -9.30 -9.05
C ILE A 242 -3.98 -8.74 -7.64
N ASP A 243 -4.15 -9.63 -6.67
CA ASP A 243 -4.01 -9.30 -5.25
C ASP A 243 -2.55 -9.50 -4.86
N MET A 244 -1.93 -8.47 -4.30
CA MET A 244 -0.54 -8.45 -3.85
C MET A 244 -0.51 -8.17 -2.34
N GLY A 245 -0.08 -9.16 -1.56
CA GLY A 245 0.05 -9.07 -0.11
C GLY A 245 1.50 -9.15 0.34
N PHE A 246 1.86 -8.37 1.35
CA PHE A 246 3.21 -8.35 1.92
C PHE A 246 3.22 -8.95 3.32
N VAL A 247 4.22 -9.75 3.63
CA VAL A 247 4.31 -10.57 4.85
C VAL A 247 5.74 -10.55 5.37
N VAL A 248 5.91 -10.50 6.69
CA VAL A 248 7.16 -10.93 7.33
C VAL A 248 7.05 -12.42 7.62
N GLU A 249 7.88 -13.24 6.98
CA GLU A 249 7.80 -14.70 7.11
C GLU A 249 8.14 -15.16 8.53
N ALA A 250 7.20 -15.86 9.16
CA ALA A 250 7.40 -16.50 10.46
C ALA A 250 8.25 -17.77 10.29
N GLN A 251 9.32 -17.92 11.08
CA GLN A 251 10.21 -19.09 11.06
C GLN A 251 10.27 -19.83 12.40
N THR A 252 9.68 -19.27 13.47
CA THR A 252 9.57 -19.91 14.79
C THR A 252 8.12 -20.02 15.24
N GLU A 253 7.83 -20.88 16.23
CA GLU A 253 6.46 -21.13 16.69
C GLU A 253 5.81 -19.88 17.31
N ASN A 254 6.57 -19.09 18.07
CA ASN A 254 6.10 -17.83 18.67
C ASN A 254 5.87 -16.70 17.65
N GLU A 255 6.27 -16.89 16.38
CA GLU A 255 6.00 -15.96 15.28
C GLU A 255 4.71 -16.32 14.53
N LEU A 256 4.08 -17.46 14.85
CA LEU A 256 2.86 -17.94 14.20
C LEU A 256 1.59 -17.58 15.00
N PRO A 257 0.42 -17.45 14.32
CA PRO A 257 0.24 -17.52 12.87
C PRO A 257 0.84 -16.32 12.13
N GLU A 258 1.21 -16.52 10.87
CA GLU A 258 1.63 -15.41 10.01
C GLU A 258 0.49 -14.43 9.77
N LYS A 259 0.82 -13.13 9.72
CA LYS A 259 -0.13 -12.05 9.41
C LYS A 259 0.35 -11.24 8.21
N LEU A 260 -0.60 -10.75 7.43
CA LEU A 260 -0.33 -9.78 6.35
C LEU A 260 0.06 -8.44 6.99
N ILE A 261 1.15 -7.84 6.50
CA ILE A 261 1.44 -6.43 6.76
C ILE A 261 0.30 -5.59 6.18
N GLY A 262 -0.04 -5.86 4.92
CA GLY A 262 -1.17 -5.30 4.20
C GLY A 262 -1.24 -5.93 2.80
N ALA A 263 -2.33 -5.65 2.09
CA ALA A 263 -2.49 -6.09 0.71
C ALA A 263 -3.26 -5.07 -0.13
N VAL A 264 -2.97 -5.09 -1.43
CA VAL A 264 -3.60 -4.26 -2.46
C VAL A 264 -3.99 -5.13 -3.64
N ARG A 265 -5.20 -4.92 -4.16
CA ARG A 265 -5.64 -5.43 -5.47
C ARG A 265 -5.30 -4.38 -6.52
N VAL A 266 -4.61 -4.78 -7.58
CA VAL A 266 -4.37 -3.95 -8.77
C VAL A 266 -5.30 -4.43 -9.87
N CYS A 267 -6.18 -3.55 -10.36
CA CYS A 267 -7.22 -3.88 -11.34
C CYS A 267 -6.91 -3.30 -12.71
N GLN A 268 -6.65 -4.15 -13.71
CA GLN A 268 -6.52 -3.79 -15.13
C GLN A 268 -5.81 -2.44 -15.38
N MET A 269 -4.67 -2.25 -14.71
CA MET A 269 -3.96 -0.97 -14.75
C MET A 269 -3.50 -0.64 -16.18
N GLU A 270 -3.63 0.62 -16.58
CA GLU A 270 -3.10 1.09 -17.86
C GLU A 270 -1.70 1.66 -17.67
N MET A 271 -0.74 1.29 -18.52
CA MET A 271 0.64 1.82 -18.41
C MET A 271 0.69 3.35 -18.51
N SER A 272 -0.19 3.95 -19.32
CA SER A 272 -0.32 5.41 -19.51
C SER A 272 -0.92 6.14 -18.32
N SER A 273 -1.46 5.45 -17.31
CA SER A 273 -1.97 6.07 -16.08
C SER A 273 -0.85 6.52 -15.14
N ALA A 274 0.41 6.18 -15.45
CA ALA A 274 1.56 6.54 -14.62
C ALA A 274 1.67 8.07 -14.50
N THR A 275 1.75 8.56 -13.26
CA THR A 275 2.07 9.96 -13.02
C THR A 275 3.55 10.19 -13.28
N VAL A 276 3.86 11.15 -14.13
CA VAL A 276 5.25 11.53 -14.43
C VAL A 276 5.81 12.32 -13.25
N ILE A 277 6.95 11.88 -12.76
CA ILE A 277 7.70 12.50 -11.68
C ILE A 277 8.97 13.09 -12.27
N ASP A 278 9.07 14.41 -12.24
CA ASP A 278 10.28 15.11 -12.63
C ASP A 278 11.29 15.10 -11.47
N GLU A 279 12.53 14.70 -11.77
CA GLU A 279 13.67 14.77 -10.83
C GLU A 279 13.94 16.20 -10.35
N HIS A 280 13.52 17.20 -11.13
CA HIS A 280 13.83 18.61 -10.92
C HIS A 280 12.70 19.43 -10.29
N THR A 281 11.62 18.82 -9.77
CA THR A 281 10.56 19.60 -9.11
C THR A 281 11.18 20.43 -7.97
N PRO A 282 11.35 21.76 -8.13
CA PRO A 282 11.94 22.57 -7.09
C PRO A 282 10.96 22.61 -5.91
N LEU A 283 11.50 22.76 -4.71
CA LEU A 283 10.77 23.02 -3.47
C LEU A 283 9.84 24.23 -3.66
N THR A 284 8.64 24.02 -4.17
CA THR A 284 7.66 25.09 -4.33
C THR A 284 6.54 24.81 -3.36
N GLN A 285 6.59 25.49 -2.22
CA GLN A 285 5.47 25.62 -1.31
C GLN A 285 4.27 26.14 -2.11
N THR A 286 3.26 25.30 -2.34
CA THR A 286 1.94 25.79 -2.68
C THR A 286 1.33 26.43 -1.44
N ALA A 287 1.62 27.72 -1.26
CA ALA A 287 0.86 28.57 -0.37
C ALA A 287 -0.52 28.80 -1.01
N ALA A 288 -1.56 28.20 -0.45
CA ALA A 288 -2.92 28.64 -0.67
C ALA A 288 -3.20 29.84 0.25
N ALA A 289 -3.37 31.03 -0.33
CA ALA A 289 -4.19 32.08 0.28
C ALA A 289 -4.70 33.05 -0.78
N ARG A 290 -6.03 33.09 -0.92
CA ARG A 290 -6.78 34.15 -1.58
C ARG A 290 -6.54 35.48 -0.84
N GLY A 291 -6.41 36.57 -1.58
CA GLY A 291 -6.36 37.92 -1.00
C GLY A 291 -6.48 39.03 -2.04
N MET A 292 -7.73 39.42 -2.31
CA MET A 292 -8.23 40.74 -2.73
C MET A 292 -7.34 41.67 -3.57
N GLY A 293 -7.86 42.02 -4.74
CA GLY A 293 -7.30 43.05 -5.60
C GLY A 293 -7.39 44.47 -5.03
N CYS A 294 -6.59 45.35 -5.60
CA CYS A 294 -6.87 46.78 -5.66
C CYS A 294 -6.25 47.37 -6.93
N SER A 295 -6.86 48.47 -7.37
CA SER A 295 -6.97 48.93 -8.75
C SER A 295 -5.72 49.59 -9.34
N LYS A 296 -5.67 49.54 -10.68
CA LYS A 296 -4.92 50.44 -11.57
C LYS A 296 -5.06 51.91 -11.15
N VAL A 297 -3.93 52.63 -11.11
CA VAL A 297 -3.90 54.07 -11.37
C VAL A 297 -2.70 54.35 -12.28
N ASN A 298 -2.99 54.75 -13.52
CA ASN A 298 -2.02 55.40 -14.40
C ASN A 298 -1.94 56.88 -14.02
N HIS A 299 -0.74 57.44 -13.92
CA HIS A 299 -0.52 58.86 -14.14
C HIS A 299 0.64 59.08 -15.11
N HIS A 300 0.38 59.99 -16.05
CA HIS A 300 1.21 60.34 -17.19
C HIS A 300 1.75 61.76 -16.97
N LYS A 301 3.05 61.98 -17.29
CA LYS A 301 3.76 63.27 -17.56
C LYS A 301 3.83 64.24 -16.36
N SER A 302 4.83 65.11 -16.22
CA SER A 302 5.61 65.87 -17.21
C SER A 302 7.00 66.26 -16.68
N SER A 303 7.83 66.64 -17.65
CA SER A 303 9.16 67.22 -17.65
C SER A 303 9.34 68.59 -16.97
N SER A 304 10.55 68.82 -16.46
CA SER A 304 11.32 70.08 -16.38
C SER A 304 12.75 69.68 -15.96
N GLU A 305 13.76 69.62 -16.83
CA GLU A 305 14.62 70.73 -17.32
C GLU A 305 15.36 71.52 -16.22
N GLU A 306 16.65 71.77 -16.51
CA GLU A 306 17.65 72.64 -15.85
C GLU A 306 18.40 72.03 -14.65
N GLU A 307 19.73 72.14 -14.49
CA GLU A 307 20.83 72.71 -15.28
C GLU A 307 22.16 72.19 -14.67
N ASP A 308 23.24 72.31 -15.45
CA ASP A 308 24.64 72.09 -15.10
C ASP A 308 25.09 72.81 -13.80
N ASP A 309 26.07 72.25 -13.08
CA ASP A 309 27.46 72.75 -13.12
C ASP A 309 28.37 72.27 -11.97
N ASN A 310 29.63 72.05 -12.38
CA ASN A 310 30.90 72.21 -11.66
C ASN A 310 31.52 71.09 -10.79
N GLU A 311 32.55 70.49 -11.41
CA GLU A 311 33.98 70.48 -11.00
C GLU A 311 34.35 70.25 -9.52
N LYS A 312 34.93 69.07 -9.24
CA LYS A 312 36.39 68.86 -9.11
C LYS A 312 36.75 67.38 -8.96
#